data_AF-A0A8S0RQ60-F1
#
_entry.id   AF-A0A8S0RQ60-F1
#
_cell.length_a   1.000
_cell.length_b   1.000
_cell.length_c   1.000
_cell.angle_alpha   90.00
_cell.angle_beta   90.00
_cell.angle_gamma   90.00
#
_symmetry.space_group_name_H-M   'P 1'
#
loop_
_entity.id
_entity.type
_entity.pdbx_description
1 polymer ?
#
loop_
_entity_poly.entity_id
_entity_poly.type
_entity_poly.pdbx_seq_one_letter_code
_entity_poly.pdbx_strand_id
1 'polypeptide(L)'
;MGFQCKTSEVVAINLHDYIEADECVDACGVDRKSVGISSDTLLDSQFTAKLCSPQCFQNCPSIVDLYYNLALGEGAFLPDLCKSQRANSRRSMAQIQSSGTAFGPISAAAGPMSAASPFPSPCSSLDCAPSPM
;
A
#
# COMPACT_ATOMS: atom_id res chain seq x y z
N MET A 1 39.06 37.55 -26.08
CA MET A 1 39.28 36.09 -26.21
C MET A 1 38.00 35.42 -25.76
N GLY A 2 37.30 34.73 -26.66
CA GLY A 2 35.98 34.15 -26.40
C GLY A 2 36.10 32.68 -26.03
N PHE A 3 35.41 32.26 -24.97
CA PHE A 3 35.26 30.85 -24.63
C PHE A 3 34.14 30.25 -25.48
N GLN A 4 34.41 29.12 -26.13
CA GLN A 4 33.43 28.42 -26.92
C GLN A 4 33.06 27.11 -26.22
N CYS A 5 31.78 26.96 -25.88
CA CYS A 5 31.25 25.71 -25.35
C CYS A 5 31.27 24.67 -26.47
N LYS A 6 31.84 23.50 -26.18
CA LYS A 6 31.85 22.35 -27.08
C LYS A 6 31.08 21.22 -26.40
N THR A 7 29.99 20.80 -27.00
CA THR A 7 29.22 19.64 -26.52
C THR A 7 29.89 18.38 -27.03
N SER A 8 30.26 17.48 -26.13
CA SER A 8 30.62 16.12 -26.48
C SER A 8 29.37 15.33 -26.86
N GLU A 9 29.48 14.52 -27.91
CA GLU A 9 28.42 13.59 -28.30
C GLU A 9 28.29 12.52 -27.22
N VAL A 10 27.16 12.50 -26.53
CA VAL A 10 26.80 11.47 -25.56
C VAL A 10 25.78 10.57 -26.23
N VAL A 11 26.21 9.38 -26.64
CA VAL A 11 25.30 8.34 -27.13
C VAL A 11 24.70 7.66 -25.91
N ALA A 12 23.46 7.99 -25.58
CA ALA A 12 22.68 7.20 -24.63
C ALA A 12 22.35 5.86 -25.30
N ILE A 13 22.82 4.75 -24.71
CA ILE A 13 22.37 3.42 -25.11
C ILE A 13 20.88 3.37 -24.78
N ASN A 14 20.02 3.16 -25.78
CA ASN A 14 18.57 3.08 -25.60
C ASN A 14 18.21 1.88 -24.70
N LEU A 15 18.18 2.11 -23.39
CA LEU A 15 17.55 1.23 -22.39
C LEU A 15 16.07 1.55 -22.17
N HIS A 16 15.50 2.45 -23.00
CA HIS A 16 14.17 3.03 -22.84
C HIS A 16 13.04 1.98 -22.82
N ASP A 17 13.18 0.84 -23.49
CA ASP A 17 12.03 -0.07 -23.62
C ASP A 17 11.82 -1.05 -22.46
N TYR A 18 12.81 -1.27 -21.58
CA TYR A 18 12.65 -2.24 -20.47
C TYR A 18 12.39 -1.57 -19.11
N ILE A 19 12.85 -0.34 -18.92
CA ILE A 19 12.59 0.43 -17.68
C ILE A 19 11.22 1.13 -17.75
N GLU A 20 10.70 1.39 -18.97
CA GLU A 20 9.46 2.14 -19.20
C GLU A 20 8.34 1.33 -19.86
N ALA A 21 8.47 0.00 -19.93
CA ALA A 21 7.39 -0.85 -20.44
C ALA A 21 6.12 -0.62 -19.61
N ASP A 22 5.00 -0.30 -20.26
CA ASP A 22 3.74 0.02 -19.57
C ASP A 22 3.30 -1.14 -18.66
N GLU A 23 3.63 -2.38 -19.02
CA GLU A 23 3.42 -3.56 -18.17
C GLU A 23 4.11 -3.44 -16.81
N CYS A 24 5.36 -2.98 -16.79
CA CYS A 24 6.13 -2.83 -15.55
C CYS A 24 5.69 -1.60 -14.75
N VAL A 25 5.31 -0.52 -15.44
CA VAL A 25 4.72 0.68 -14.82
C VAL A 25 3.45 0.29 -14.05
N ASP A 26 2.56 -0.47 -14.69
CA ASP A 26 1.31 -0.93 -14.08
C ASP A 26 1.54 -1.97 -12.98
N ALA A 27 2.40 -2.97 -13.21
CA ALA A 27 2.66 -4.05 -12.27
C ALA A 27 3.33 -3.55 -10.98
N CYS A 28 4.29 -2.62 -11.11
CA CYS A 28 5.00 -2.05 -9.97
C CYS A 28 4.28 -0.84 -9.34
N GLY A 29 3.27 -0.27 -10.03
CA GLY A 29 2.55 0.90 -9.55
C GLY A 29 3.36 2.20 -9.62
N VAL A 30 4.29 2.28 -10.57
CA VAL A 30 5.09 3.49 -10.84
C VAL A 30 4.30 4.40 -11.79
N ASP A 31 4.53 5.72 -11.77
CA ASP A 31 3.85 6.67 -12.66
C ASP A 31 4.88 7.40 -13.55
N ARG A 32 4.73 7.27 -14.88
CA ARG A 32 5.60 7.93 -15.89
C ARG A 32 5.50 9.46 -15.88
N LYS A 33 4.45 10.02 -15.29
CA LYS A 33 4.21 11.47 -15.16
C LYS A 33 4.73 12.03 -13.84
N SER A 34 5.25 11.18 -12.95
CA SER A 34 5.93 11.66 -11.74
C SER A 34 7.24 12.34 -12.12
N VAL A 35 7.50 13.53 -11.55
CA VAL A 35 8.77 14.23 -11.73
C VAL A 35 9.67 13.88 -10.55
N GLY A 36 10.56 12.93 -10.78
CA GLY A 36 11.51 12.45 -9.78
C GLY A 36 10.99 11.27 -8.95
N ILE A 37 11.93 10.54 -8.36
CA ILE A 37 11.66 9.41 -7.47
C ILE A 37 11.78 9.95 -6.06
N SER A 38 10.72 9.82 -5.27
CA SER A 38 10.73 10.29 -3.88
C SER A 38 10.73 9.09 -2.94
N SER A 39 11.63 9.08 -1.98
CA SER A 39 11.84 7.95 -1.06
C SER A 39 10.66 7.70 -0.12
N ASP A 40 9.83 8.71 0.11
CA ASP A 40 8.56 8.59 0.83
C ASP A 40 7.55 7.66 0.16
N THR A 41 7.64 7.40 -1.15
CA THR A 41 6.77 6.40 -1.81
C THR A 41 6.94 5.00 -1.22
N LEU A 42 8.11 4.65 -0.70
CA LEU A 42 8.33 3.38 0.01
C LEU A 42 7.58 3.28 1.35
N LEU A 43 7.10 4.41 1.89
CA LEU A 43 6.26 4.44 3.08
C LEU A 43 4.78 4.24 2.75
N ASP A 44 4.38 4.42 1.48
CA ASP A 44 3.02 4.13 1.05
C ASP A 44 2.81 2.61 0.96
N SER A 45 1.84 2.13 1.75
CA SER A 45 1.51 0.71 1.82
C SER A 45 0.92 0.19 0.51
N GLN A 46 0.24 1.04 -0.28
CA GLN A 46 -0.37 0.64 -1.54
C GLN A 46 0.71 0.46 -2.62
N PHE A 47 1.60 1.44 -2.74
CA PHE A 47 2.78 1.35 -3.60
C PHE A 47 3.65 0.15 -3.24
N THR A 48 4.02 0.01 -1.96
CA THR A 48 4.84 -1.10 -1.48
C THR A 48 4.20 -2.46 -1.75
N ALA A 49 2.85 -2.56 -1.68
CA ALA A 49 2.15 -3.80 -2.03
C ALA A 49 2.28 -4.15 -3.52
N LYS A 50 2.23 -3.15 -4.42
CA LYS A 50 2.42 -3.37 -5.87
C LYS A 50 3.88 -3.68 -6.20
N LEU A 51 4.82 -2.92 -5.64
CA LEU A 51 6.26 -3.13 -5.82
C LEU A 51 6.69 -4.52 -5.33
N CYS A 52 6.16 -4.97 -4.19
CA CYS A 52 6.43 -6.30 -3.64
C CYS A 52 5.54 -7.41 -4.22
N SER A 53 4.70 -7.11 -5.22
CA SER A 53 3.90 -8.11 -5.90
C SER A 53 4.80 -9.06 -6.70
N PRO A 54 4.42 -10.34 -6.85
CA PRO A 54 5.24 -11.28 -7.61
C PRO A 54 5.40 -10.87 -9.08
N GLN A 55 4.43 -10.14 -9.66
CA GLN A 55 4.49 -9.64 -11.03
C GLN A 55 5.61 -8.61 -11.17
N CYS A 56 5.63 -7.58 -10.31
CA CYS A 56 6.71 -6.59 -10.34
C CYS A 56 8.07 -7.22 -9.99
N PHE A 57 8.13 -7.98 -8.90
CA PHE A 57 9.39 -8.45 -8.33
C PHE A 57 10.15 -9.44 -9.24
N GLN A 58 9.44 -10.21 -10.06
CA GLN A 58 10.03 -11.21 -10.95
C GLN A 58 10.15 -10.73 -12.40
N ASN A 59 9.22 -9.90 -12.88
CA ASN A 59 9.15 -9.54 -14.29
C ASN A 59 9.81 -8.18 -14.59
N CYS A 60 10.07 -7.35 -13.57
CA CYS A 60 10.54 -5.98 -13.74
C CYS A 60 11.82 -5.70 -12.92
N PRO A 61 12.94 -6.42 -13.18
CA PRO A 61 14.15 -6.33 -12.37
C PRO A 61 14.76 -4.93 -12.35
N SER A 62 14.65 -4.14 -13.42
CA SER A 62 15.19 -2.77 -13.44
C SER A 62 14.46 -1.81 -12.50
N ILE A 63 13.13 -1.90 -12.41
CA ILE A 63 12.34 -1.09 -11.45
C ILE A 63 12.64 -1.56 -10.03
N VAL A 64 12.68 -2.87 -9.81
CA VAL A 64 12.97 -3.45 -8.49
C VAL A 64 14.35 -3.03 -8.01
N ASP A 65 15.38 -3.10 -8.87
CA ASP A 65 16.75 -2.68 -8.54
C ASP A 65 16.83 -1.19 -8.19
N LEU A 66 16.14 -0.34 -8.95
CA LEU A 66 16.07 1.10 -8.66
C LEU A 66 15.52 1.38 -7.25
N TYR A 67 14.38 0.78 -6.90
CA TYR A 67 13.79 0.96 -5.57
C TYR A 67 14.55 0.23 -4.47
N TYR A 68 15.23 -0.87 -4.78
CA TYR A 68 16.12 -1.56 -3.85
C TYR A 68 17.29 -0.66 -3.45
N ASN A 69 17.96 -0.04 -4.42
CA ASN A 69 19.05 0.88 -4.17
C ASN A 69 18.57 2.17 -3.48
N LEU A 70 17.37 2.65 -3.82
CA LEU A 70 16.74 3.77 -3.12
C LEU A 70 16.51 3.42 -1.64
N ALA A 71 15.92 2.26 -1.35
CA ALA A 71 15.71 1.80 0.02
C ALA A 71 17.04 1.70 0.78
N LEU A 72 18.08 1.13 0.16
CA LEU A 72 19.41 1.06 0.77
C LEU A 72 20.01 2.44 1.05
N GLY A 73 19.83 3.40 0.14
CA GLY A 73 20.24 4.79 0.33
C GLY A 73 19.55 5.46 1.52
N GLU A 74 18.31 5.06 1.81
CA GLU A 74 17.52 5.50 2.95
C GLU A 74 17.76 4.65 4.23
N GLY A 75 18.69 3.69 4.18
CA GLY A 75 18.99 2.79 5.31
C GLY A 75 17.95 1.70 5.55
N ALA A 76 17.05 1.46 4.59
CA ALA A 76 16.06 0.41 4.61
C ALA A 76 16.46 -0.78 3.70
N PHE A 77 15.93 -1.96 4.01
CA PHE A 77 16.13 -3.15 3.18
C PHE A 77 14.80 -3.54 2.51
N LEU A 78 14.74 -3.40 1.18
CA LEU A 78 13.51 -3.62 0.41
C LEU A 78 12.87 -5.00 0.67
N PRO A 79 13.63 -6.13 0.73
CA PRO A 79 13.04 -7.43 1.06
C PRO A 79 12.38 -7.49 2.45
N ASP A 80 12.88 -6.75 3.44
CA ASP A 80 12.27 -6.70 4.76
C ASP A 80 11.00 -5.84 4.77
N LEU A 81 10.99 -4.76 3.99
CA LEU A 81 9.79 -3.98 3.69
C LEU A 81 8.70 -4.88 3.09
N CYS A 82 9.05 -5.69 2.08
CA CYS A 82 8.12 -6.63 1.45
C CYS A 82 7.60 -7.72 2.41
N LYS A 83 8.45 -8.24 3.29
CA LYS A 83 8.02 -9.19 4.34
C LYS A 83 7.03 -8.53 5.31
N SER A 84 7.33 -7.32 5.76
CA SER A 84 6.47 -6.53 6.66
C SER A 84 5.11 -6.25 6.01
N GLN A 85 5.11 -5.81 4.75
CA GLN A 85 3.89 -5.56 3.98
C GLN A 85 3.00 -6.81 3.89
N ARG A 86 3.61 -7.97 3.62
CA ARG A 86 2.87 -9.25 3.56
C ARG A 86 2.29 -9.65 4.92
N ALA A 87 3.02 -9.43 6.00
CA ALA A 87 2.53 -9.71 7.35
C ALA A 87 1.36 -8.78 7.73
N ASN A 88 1.45 -7.50 7.38
CA ASN A 88 0.37 -6.53 7.58
C ASN A 88 -0.88 -6.87 6.77
N SER A 89 -0.72 -7.26 5.50
CA SER A 89 -1.84 -7.71 4.66
C SER A 89 -2.52 -8.99 5.20
N ARG A 90 -1.76 -9.92 5.78
CA ARG A 90 -2.34 -11.08 6.46
C ARG A 90 -3.10 -10.70 7.73
N ARG A 91 -2.58 -9.77 8.53
CA ARG A 91 -3.29 -9.25 9.71
C ARG A 91 -4.57 -8.55 9.32
N SER A 92 -4.56 -7.74 8.27
CA SER A 92 -5.77 -7.05 7.81
C SER A 92 -6.83 -8.05 7.34
N MET A 93 -6.46 -9.10 6.59
CA MET A 93 -7.41 -10.16 6.21
C MET A 93 -7.95 -10.95 7.40
N ALA A 94 -7.12 -11.24 8.41
CA ALA A 94 -7.56 -11.93 9.63
C ALA A 94 -8.59 -11.11 10.43
N GLN A 95 -8.47 -9.77 10.46
CA GLN A 95 -9.47 -8.91 11.09
C GLN A 95 -10.81 -8.90 10.34
N ILE A 96 -10.80 -8.97 9.00
CA ILE A 96 -12.03 -9.03 8.19
C ILE A 96 -12.77 -10.36 8.43
N GLN A 97 -12.05 -11.46 8.63
CA GLN A 97 -12.65 -12.77 8.94
C GLN A 97 -13.19 -12.85 10.38
N SER A 98 -12.79 -11.94 11.28
CA SER A 98 -13.21 -11.96 12.68
C SER A 98 -14.59 -11.34 12.93
N SER A 99 -15.36 -10.99 11.89
CA SER A 99 -16.64 -10.29 12.00
C SER A 99 -17.87 -11.15 11.68
N GLY A 100 -17.79 -12.48 11.80
CA GLY A 100 -18.91 -13.35 11.41
C GLY A 100 -19.02 -14.69 12.14
N THR A 101 -19.63 -14.71 13.33
CA THR A 101 -20.57 -15.78 13.72
C THR A 101 -21.57 -15.26 14.77
N ALA A 102 -22.67 -14.68 14.31
CA ALA A 102 -23.91 -14.60 15.09
C ALA A 102 -24.88 -15.62 14.50
N PHE A 103 -24.99 -16.78 15.16
CA PHE A 103 -26.11 -17.71 14.98
C PHE A 103 -26.46 -18.28 16.35
N GLY A 104 -27.54 -17.76 16.93
CA GLY A 104 -28.15 -18.35 18.13
C GLY A 104 -28.94 -19.62 17.77
N PRO A 105 -29.21 -20.50 18.74
CA PRO A 105 -30.31 -21.44 18.64
C PRO A 105 -31.56 -20.82 19.27
N ILE A 106 -32.61 -20.68 18.45
CA ILE A 106 -33.99 -20.77 18.93
C ILE A 106 -34.20 -22.17 19.52
N SER A 107 -34.59 -22.26 20.78
CA SER A 107 -35.24 -23.48 21.29
C SER A 107 -36.35 -23.07 22.23
N ALA A 108 -37.58 -23.27 21.77
CA ALA A 108 -38.79 -23.09 22.55
C ALA A 108 -38.83 -24.11 23.70
N ALA A 109 -38.83 -23.63 24.92
CA ALA A 109 -39.40 -24.34 26.06
C ALA A 109 -40.06 -23.29 26.96
N ALA A 110 -41.38 -23.37 27.06
CA ALA A 110 -42.18 -22.50 27.90
C ALA A 110 -41.84 -22.74 29.39
N GLY A 111 -41.52 -21.66 30.10
CA GLY A 111 -41.40 -21.62 31.55
C GLY A 111 -41.45 -20.15 32.02
N PRO A 112 -42.26 -19.79 33.02
CA PRO A 112 -42.61 -18.40 33.26
C PRO A 112 -41.60 -17.65 34.16
N MET A 113 -41.50 -16.35 33.86
CA MET A 113 -41.30 -15.20 34.75
C MET A 113 -40.07 -15.11 35.68
N SER A 114 -39.17 -14.18 35.34
CA SER A 114 -38.67 -13.06 36.17
C SER A 114 -37.53 -12.39 35.39
N ALA A 115 -37.68 -11.20 34.83
CA ALA A 115 -37.79 -9.86 35.44
C ALA A 115 -36.49 -9.06 35.17
N ALA A 116 -36.68 -7.92 34.50
CA ALA A 116 -35.83 -6.74 34.44
C ALA A 116 -34.43 -6.86 33.79
N SER A 117 -34.27 -6.36 32.56
CA SER A 117 -33.86 -4.95 32.38
C SER A 117 -33.85 -4.56 30.89
N PRO A 118 -34.22 -3.31 30.55
CA PRO A 118 -34.40 -2.88 29.18
C PRO A 118 -33.11 -2.32 28.58
N PHE A 119 -32.71 -2.82 27.41
CA PHE A 119 -32.20 -1.97 26.34
C PHE A 119 -33.24 -2.09 25.22
N PRO A 120 -33.69 -0.98 24.60
CA PRO A 120 -32.80 -0.19 23.74
C PRO A 120 -33.07 1.32 23.82
N SER A 121 -32.15 2.17 23.38
CA SER A 121 -32.30 2.83 22.08
C SER A 121 -30.96 3.37 21.56
N PRO A 122 -30.72 3.25 20.24
CA PRO A 122 -29.72 4.02 19.51
C PRO A 122 -30.28 5.40 19.13
N CYS A 123 -29.40 6.26 18.57
CA CYS A 123 -29.52 7.70 18.31
C CYS A 123 -29.01 8.54 19.50
N SER A 124 -28.02 9.40 19.32
CA SER A 124 -28.13 10.54 18.41
C SER A 124 -26.84 10.86 17.67
N SER A 125 -26.96 11.04 16.36
CA SER A 125 -26.10 11.89 15.55
C SER A 125 -26.09 13.29 16.15
N LEU A 126 -24.98 13.70 16.80
CA LEU A 126 -24.45 15.06 16.91
C LEU A 126 -23.29 15.04 17.92
N ASP A 127 -22.11 14.56 17.51
CA ASP A 127 -20.86 15.01 18.14
C ASP A 127 -19.70 14.84 17.17
N CYS A 128 -19.77 15.58 16.07
CA CYS A 128 -18.58 15.95 15.31
C CYS A 128 -18.79 17.38 14.83
N ALA A 129 -18.67 18.33 15.76
CA ALA A 129 -18.40 19.71 15.39
C ALA A 129 -16.90 19.96 15.64
N PRO A 130 -16.11 20.37 14.63
CA PRO A 130 -14.79 20.92 14.88
C PRO A 130 -14.91 22.32 15.51
N SER A 131 -13.98 22.62 16.42
CA SER A 131 -13.87 23.93 17.09
C SER A 131 -13.64 25.06 16.05
N PRO A 132 -14.28 26.23 16.19
CA PRO A 132 -13.94 27.39 15.39
C PRO A 132 -12.67 28.07 15.92
N MET A 133 -11.97 28.75 15.00
CA MET A 133 -10.84 29.63 15.24
C MET A 133 -11.29 30.98 15.81
#